data_AF-A0A5D3FY67-F1
#
_entry.id   AF-A0A5D3FY67-F1
#
_cell.length_a   1.000
_cell.length_b   1.000
_cell.length_c   1.000
_cell.angle_alpha   90.00
_cell.angle_beta   90.00
_cell.angle_gamma   90.00
#
_symmetry.space_group_name_H-M   'P 1'
#
loop_
_entity.id
_entity.type
_entity.pdbx_description
1 polymer ?
#
loop_
_entity_poly.entity_id
_entity_poly.type
_entity_poly.pdbx_seq_one_letter_code
_entity_poly.pdbx_strand_id
1 'polypeptide(L)'
;MKTAQTPTNASLYSWDVRCPDAWRAGPGGISADRRRAVAALAEALAAERGGASGAVWAVRLKPGRPPEYCYDGLIAEGFRDPASGAVTVEAPSPARSYA
;
A
#
# COMPACT_ATOMS: atom_id res chain seq x y z
N MET A 1 18.59 -33.33 -1.13
CA MET A 1 19.01 -32.14 -1.90
C MET A 1 17.83 -31.17 -1.93
N LYS A 2 17.87 -30.07 -1.16
CA LYS A 2 16.83 -29.02 -1.21
C LYS A 2 17.25 -28.05 -2.31
N THR A 3 16.48 -28.00 -3.40
CA THR A 3 16.62 -26.96 -4.42
C THR A 3 16.37 -25.61 -3.76
N ALA A 4 17.42 -24.78 -3.69
CA ALA A 4 17.29 -23.38 -3.36
C ALA A 4 16.34 -22.76 -4.40
N GLN A 5 15.15 -22.39 -3.96
CA GLN A 5 14.31 -21.47 -4.72
C GLN A 5 15.08 -20.15 -4.73
N THR A 6 15.76 -19.88 -5.83
CA THR A 6 16.25 -18.55 -6.16
C THR A 6 15.10 -17.58 -5.91
N PRO A 7 15.24 -16.53 -5.08
CA PRO A 7 14.16 -15.58 -4.91
C PRO A 7 14.00 -14.84 -6.24
N THR A 8 13.12 -15.34 -7.09
CA THR A 8 12.44 -14.51 -8.09
C THR A 8 12.02 -13.27 -7.34
N ASN A 9 12.41 -12.11 -7.84
CA ASN A 9 12.21 -10.79 -7.25
C ASN A 9 10.72 -10.60 -6.91
N ALA A 10 10.30 -11.10 -5.74
CA ALA A 10 8.90 -11.30 -5.44
C ALA A 10 8.30 -9.94 -5.17
N SER A 11 7.25 -9.59 -5.91
CA SER A 11 6.53 -8.34 -5.70
C SER A 11 6.06 -8.28 -4.25
N LEU A 12 6.55 -7.29 -3.52
CA LEU A 12 6.08 -6.92 -2.20
C LEU A 12 4.99 -5.85 -2.37
N TYR A 13 4.20 -5.66 -1.33
CA TYR A 13 3.13 -4.68 -1.27
C TYR A 13 3.38 -3.79 -0.06
N SER A 14 3.83 -2.57 -0.32
CA SER A 14 4.00 -1.52 0.68
C SER A 14 2.68 -0.79 0.86
N TRP A 15 2.32 -0.44 2.09
CA TRP A 15 1.15 0.37 2.36
C TRP A 15 1.46 1.45 3.39
N ASP A 16 0.80 2.61 3.23
CA ASP A 16 0.91 3.76 4.13
C ASP A 16 -0.44 4.42 4.33
N VAL A 17 -0.64 5.01 5.51
CA VAL A 17 -1.74 5.90 5.84
C VAL A 17 -1.19 7.30 6.10
N ARG A 18 -1.89 8.30 5.57
CA ARG A 18 -1.63 9.72 5.73
C ARG A 18 -2.78 10.31 6.52
N CYS A 19 -2.45 10.77 7.72
CA CYS A 19 -3.38 11.50 8.56
C CYS A 19 -3.53 12.93 8.01
N PRO A 20 -4.73 13.54 8.08
CA PRO A 20 -4.92 14.95 7.69
C PRO A 20 -4.12 15.90 8.59
N ASP A 21 -3.85 15.51 9.84
CA ASP A 21 -2.92 16.20 10.72
C ASP A 21 -1.47 15.89 10.29
N ALA A 22 -0.89 16.75 9.45
CA ALA A 22 0.42 16.58 8.79
C ALA A 22 1.63 16.39 9.74
N TRP A 23 1.41 16.35 11.05
CA TRP A 23 2.43 16.29 12.09
C TRP A 23 2.78 14.85 12.48
N ARG A 24 2.00 13.86 12.04
CA ARG A 24 2.24 12.43 12.36
C ARG A 24 2.19 11.59 11.08
N ALA A 25 3.26 10.85 10.82
CA ALA A 25 3.21 9.77 9.84
C ALA A 25 2.19 8.72 10.33
N GLY A 26 1.21 8.38 9.49
CA GLY A 26 0.24 7.35 9.83
C GLY A 26 0.85 5.95 9.77
N PRO A 27 0.09 4.93 10.19
CA PRO A 27 0.55 3.54 10.14
C PRO A 27 0.92 3.10 8.71
N GLY A 28 1.86 2.16 8.62
CA GLY A 28 2.30 1.60 7.35
C GLY A 28 3.01 0.26 7.54
N GLY A 29 3.26 -0.44 6.44
CA GLY A 29 3.92 -1.74 6.48
C GLY A 29 4.19 -2.33 5.11
N ILE A 30 4.74 -3.55 5.11
CA ILE A 30 5.05 -4.30 3.89
C ILE A 30 4.58 -5.75 4.03
N SER A 31 4.06 -6.32 2.94
CA SER A 31 3.57 -7.71 2.88
C SER A 31 3.97 -8.35 1.55
N ALA A 32 4.22 -9.66 1.55
CA ALA A 32 4.37 -10.43 0.31
C ALA A 32 3.01 -10.85 -0.30
N ASP A 33 1.91 -10.63 0.43
CA ASP A 33 0.54 -10.95 0.00
C ASP A 33 -0.25 -9.65 -0.22
N ARG A 34 -0.70 -9.47 -1.47
CA ARG A 34 -1.52 -8.34 -1.92
C ARG A 34 -2.79 -8.17 -1.09
N ARG A 35 -3.53 -9.24 -0.85
CA ARG A 35 -4.83 -9.19 -0.15
C ARG A 35 -4.63 -8.80 1.30
N ARG A 36 -3.57 -9.32 1.93
CA ARG A 36 -3.20 -8.92 3.31
C ARG A 36 -2.80 -7.45 3.39
N ALA A 37 -2.06 -6.92 2.42
CA ALA A 37 -1.71 -5.51 2.40
C ALA A 37 -2.95 -4.60 2.27
N VAL A 38 -3.88 -4.96 1.39
CA VAL A 38 -5.14 -4.22 1.20
C VAL A 38 -6.03 -4.28 2.47
N ALA A 39 -6.14 -5.44 3.10
CA ALA A 39 -6.88 -5.57 4.36
C ALA A 39 -6.23 -4.75 5.49
N ALA A 40 -4.91 -4.80 5.61
CA ALA A 40 -4.17 -4.01 6.60
C ALA A 40 -4.36 -2.50 6.41
N LEU A 41 -4.38 -2.03 5.15
CA LEU A 41 -4.72 -0.64 4.85
C LEU A 41 -6.13 -0.29 5.35
N ALA A 42 -7.14 -1.12 5.05
CA ALA A 42 -8.51 -0.88 5.47
C ALA A 42 -8.66 -0.82 6.99
N GLU A 43 -8.02 -1.76 7.71
CA GLU A 43 -7.99 -1.78 9.17
C GLU A 43 -7.30 -0.55 9.74
N ALA A 44 -6.17 -0.14 9.15
CA ALA A 44 -5.44 1.04 9.58
C ALA A 44 -6.25 2.33 9.39
N LEU A 45 -6.91 2.49 8.25
CA LEU A 45 -7.83 3.61 8.01
C LEU A 45 -8.98 3.62 9.03
N ALA A 46 -9.57 2.45 9.32
CA ALA A 46 -10.66 2.31 10.29
C ALA A 46 -10.23 2.63 11.74
N ALA A 47 -8.93 2.64 12.04
CA ALA A 47 -8.39 3.06 13.33
C ALA A 47 -8.04 4.56 13.40
N GLU A 48 -7.91 5.24 12.26
CA GLU A 48 -7.45 6.63 12.18
C GLU A 48 -8.59 7.65 12.23
N ARG A 49 -8.28 8.94 12.45
CA ARG A 49 -9.31 9.99 12.42
C ARG A 49 -9.95 10.13 11.03
N GLY A 50 -11.17 10.68 11.00
CA GLY A 50 -11.87 11.02 9.76
C GLY A 50 -11.01 11.90 8.84
N GLY A 51 -11.04 11.62 7.54
CA GLY A 51 -10.20 12.28 6.54
C GLY A 51 -8.84 11.63 6.32
N ALA A 52 -8.53 10.52 7.00
CA ALA A 52 -7.34 9.72 6.70
C ALA A 52 -7.43 9.13 5.29
N SER A 53 -6.29 9.10 4.60
CA SER A 53 -6.15 8.49 3.27
C SER A 53 -4.96 7.55 3.27
N GLY A 54 -4.88 6.63 2.32
CA GLY A 54 -3.72 5.74 2.22
C GLY A 54 -3.67 5.02 0.89
N ALA A 55 -2.57 4.32 0.68
CA ALA A 55 -2.30 3.64 -0.58
C ALA A 55 -1.59 2.31 -0.34
N VAL A 56 -1.78 1.38 -1.28
CA VAL A 56 -0.99 0.16 -1.41
C VAL A 56 -0.24 0.23 -2.72
N TRP A 57 1.07 0.01 -2.68
CA TRP A 57 1.97 0.01 -3.84
C TRP A 57 2.61 -1.36 -4.00
N ALA A 58 2.65 -1.87 -5.23
CA ALA A 58 3.56 -2.95 -5.57
C ALA A 58 4.99 -2.39 -5.58
N VAL A 59 5.89 -3.06 -4.89
CA VAL A 59 7.30 -2.71 -4.81
C VAL A 59 8.17 -3.93 -5.04
N ARG A 60 9.34 -3.72 -5.63
CA ARG A 60 10.42 -4.72 -5.71
C ARG A 60 11.63 -4.23 -4.94
N LEU A 61 12.32 -5.17 -4.30
CA LEU A 61 13.60 -4.87 -3.69
C LEU A 61 14.68 -4.90 -4.76
N LYS A 62 15.35 -3.76 -4.97
CA LYS A 62 16.54 -3.69 -5.80
C LYS A 62 17.78 -3.95 -4.94
N PRO A 63 18.47 -5.09 -5.13
CA PRO A 63 19.70 -5.36 -4.39
C PRO A 63 20.78 -4.37 -4.83
N GLY A 64 21.29 -3.57 -3.89
CA GLY A 64 22.30 -2.53 -4.08
C GLY A 64 22.98 -2.18 -2.75
N ARG A 65 23.94 -1.24 -2.78
CA ARG A 65 24.49 -0.61 -1.57
C ARG A 65 24.31 0.92 -1.67
N PRO A 66 23.26 1.51 -1.06
CA PRO A 66 22.24 0.86 -0.22
C PRO A 66 21.19 0.08 -1.04
N PRO A 67 20.47 -0.89 -0.43
CA PRO A 67 19.31 -1.51 -1.04
C PRO A 67 18.13 -0.52 -1.09
N GLU A 68 17.34 -0.59 -2.16
CA GLU A 68 16.25 0.36 -2.43
C GLU A 68 14.96 -0.36 -2.82
N TYR A 69 13.81 0.24 -2.49
CA TYR A 69 12.52 -0.19 -3.03
C TYR A 69 12.24 0.53 -4.34
N CYS A 70 12.00 -0.22 -5.41
CA CYS A 70 11.44 0.30 -6.65
C CYS A 70 9.92 0.13 -6.59
N TYR A 71 9.19 1.22 -6.81
CA TYR A 71 7.73 1.21 -6.84
C TYR A 71 7.26 0.90 -8.26
N ASP A 72 6.59 -0.24 -8.42
CA ASP A 72 6.18 -0.76 -9.74
C ASP A 72 4.75 -0.36 -10.12
N GLY A 73 3.94 0.07 -9.16
CA GLY A 73 2.61 0.58 -9.46
C GLY A 73 1.69 0.65 -8.24
N LEU A 74 0.70 1.54 -8.34
CA LEU A 74 -0.38 1.67 -7.38
C LEU A 74 -1.34 0.48 -7.51
N ILE A 75 -1.69 -0.13 -6.38
CA ILE A 75 -2.54 -1.33 -6.32
C ILE A 75 -3.92 -1.02 -5.78
N ALA A 76 -4.00 -0.12 -4.79
CA ALA A 76 -5.24 0.37 -4.24
C ALA A 76 -5.03 1.72 -3.56
N GLU A 77 -6.08 2.53 -3.52
CA GLU A 77 -6.18 3.71 -2.68
C GLU A 77 -7.32 3.51 -1.70
N GLY A 78 -7.16 4.09 -0.52
CA GLY A 78 -8.21 4.06 0.50
C GLY A 78 -8.42 5.41 1.14
N PHE A 79 -9.64 5.62 1.60
CA PHE A 79 -10.06 6.84 2.26
C PHE A 79 -11.04 6.53 3.39
N ARG A 80 -10.91 7.23 4.51
CA ARG A 80 -11.90 7.26 5.58
C ARG A 80 -12.71 8.55 5.48
N ASP A 81 -13.98 8.41 5.14
CA ASP A 81 -14.90 9.53 5.07
C ASP A 81 -15.03 10.22 6.44
N PRO A 82 -14.79 11.55 6.53
CA PRO A 82 -14.82 12.26 7.79
C PRO A 82 -16.23 12.41 8.39
N ALA A 83 -17.28 12.34 7.57
CA ALA A 83 -18.65 12.56 8.03
C ALA A 83 -19.32 11.28 8.55
N SER A 84 -19.16 10.18 7.83
CA SER A 84 -19.78 8.88 8.10
C SER A 84 -18.83 7.90 8.80
N GLY A 85 -17.52 8.12 8.71
CA GLY A 85 -16.51 7.17 9.16
C GLY A 85 -16.38 5.94 8.25
N ALA A 86 -17.09 5.90 7.12
CA ALA A 86 -16.99 4.81 6.17
C ALA A 86 -15.59 4.73 5.57
N VAL A 87 -15.08 3.51 5.40
CA VAL A 87 -13.79 3.24 4.76
C VAL A 87 -14.05 2.67 3.37
N THR A 88 -13.48 3.31 2.36
CA THR A 88 -13.44 2.80 0.99
C THR A 88 -12.00 2.41 0.66
N VAL A 89 -11.83 1.28 -0.02
CA VAL A 89 -10.56 0.86 -0.59
C VAL A 89 -10.82 0.33 -1.99
N GLU A 90 -10.25 0.98 -2.98
CA GLU A 90 -10.55 0.73 -4.39
C GLU A 90 -9.25 0.54 -5.17
N ALA A 91 -9.28 -0.36 -6.15
CA ALA A 91 -8.18 -0.44 -7.10
C ALA A 91 -8.17 0.83 -7.95
N PRO A 92 -7.00 1.37 -8.32
CA PRO A 92 -6.95 2.52 -9.21
C PRO A 92 -7.69 2.18 -10.50
N SER A 93 -8.62 3.06 -10.88
CA SER A 93 -9.28 2.91 -12.17
C SER A 93 -8.20 2.95 -13.25
N PRO A 94 -8.21 2.02 -14.23
CA PRO A 94 -7.35 2.16 -15.39
C PRO A 94 -7.72 3.51 -16.01
N ALA A 95 -6.78 4.45 -15.99
CA ALA A 95 -6.98 5.73 -16.65
C ALA A 95 -7.47 5.43 -18.07
N ARG A 96 -8.64 5.96 -18.44
CA ARG A 96 -9.06 5.97 -19.85
C ARG A 96 -7.89 6.54 -20.62
N SER A 97 -7.27 5.72 -21.46
CA SER A 97 -6.30 6.17 -22.44
C SER A 97 -7.01 7.25 -23.27
N TYR A 98 -6.60 8.51 -23.13
CA TYR A 98 -6.93 9.52 -24.12
C TYR A 98 -6.12 9.12 -25.36
N ALA A 99 -6.83 8.53 -26.32
CA ALA A 99 -6.35 8.32 -27.68
C ALA A 99 -6.27 9.66 -28.43
#